data_AF-A0A167WK85-F1
#
_entry.id   AF-A0A167WK85-F1
#
_cell.length_a   1.000
_cell.length_b   1.000
_cell.length_c   1.000
_cell.angle_alpha   90.00
_cell.angle_beta   90.00
_cell.angle_gamma   90.00
#
_symmetry.space_group_name_H-M   'P 1'
#
loop_
_entity.id
_entity.type
_entity.pdbx_description
1 polymer ?
#
loop_
_entity_poly.entity_id
_entity_poly.type
_entity_poly.pdbx_seq_one_letter_code
_entity_poly.pdbx_strand_id
1 'polypeptide(L)'
;MIERAQMMDSSYAVNMEPSRTYLTNVTQHRIGGFSKYGGGHPDIFHSYLGLLALAILGDAELKDVDAGLCCSKETVRKLGLARNGSSREKGHGTFESDGFWDTIQRSDGT
;
A
#
# COMPACT_ATOMS: atom_id res chain seq x y z
N MET A 1 -2.77 15.57 -9.44
CA MET A 1 -1.63 14.78 -8.90
C MET A 1 -1.42 14.95 -7.38
N ILE A 2 -2.32 15.63 -6.63
CA ILE A 2 -2.09 16.05 -5.21
C ILE A 2 -3.01 15.31 -4.20
N GLU A 3 -3.86 14.38 -4.64
CA GLU A 3 -4.97 13.89 -3.82
C GLU A 3 -4.63 12.77 -2.81
N ARG A 4 -3.38 12.27 -2.78
CA ARG A 4 -3.03 11.05 -2.03
C ARG A 4 -2.49 11.28 -0.61
N ALA A 5 -2.10 12.51 -0.27
CA ALA A 5 -1.54 12.87 1.04
C ALA A 5 -2.56 13.58 1.97
N GLN A 6 -3.82 13.14 1.96
CA GLN A 6 -4.93 13.84 2.62
C GLN A 6 -5.15 13.52 4.10
N MET A 7 -4.32 12.68 4.75
CA MET A 7 -4.56 12.32 6.15
C MET A 7 -4.58 13.53 7.10
N MET A 8 -3.81 14.57 6.80
CA MET A 8 -3.72 15.80 7.60
C MET A 8 -4.23 17.06 6.87
N ASP A 9 -4.88 16.90 5.71
CA ASP A 9 -5.35 18.03 4.87
C ASP A 9 -4.31 19.15 4.65
N SER A 10 -3.03 18.77 4.59
CA SER A 10 -1.90 19.70 4.55
C SER A 10 -0.83 19.20 3.58
N SER A 11 -1.21 19.14 2.30
CA SER A 11 -0.33 18.69 1.21
C SER A 11 0.88 19.59 0.97
N TYR A 12 0.88 20.81 1.51
CA TYR A 12 2.00 21.76 1.39
C TYR A 12 3.08 21.56 2.46
N ALA A 13 2.83 20.73 3.50
CA ALA A 13 3.78 20.52 4.59
C ALA A 13 4.91 19.54 4.24
N VAL A 14 4.79 18.81 3.13
CA VAL A 14 5.76 17.79 2.71
C VAL A 14 6.40 18.20 1.40
N ASN A 15 7.74 18.16 1.36
CA ASN A 15 8.48 18.35 0.12
C ASN A 15 8.74 17.00 -0.55
N MET A 16 8.01 16.74 -1.63
CA MET A 16 7.93 15.40 -2.25
C MET A 16 9.27 14.89 -2.77
N GLU A 17 10.02 15.72 -3.51
CA GLU A 17 11.26 15.32 -4.18
C GLU A 17 12.41 14.98 -3.20
N PRO A 18 12.73 15.83 -2.20
CA PRO A 18 13.72 15.48 -1.18
C PRO A 18 13.28 14.31 -0.31
N SER A 19 11.98 14.20 0.01
CA SER A 19 11.47 13.06 0.77
C SER A 19 11.65 11.75 0.02
N ARG A 20 11.33 11.72 -1.28
CA ARG A 20 11.55 10.55 -2.13
C ARG A 20 13.04 10.19 -2.23
N THR A 21 13.88 11.19 -2.48
CA THR A 21 15.34 11.02 -2.58
C THR A 21 15.93 10.45 -1.30
N TYR A 22 15.48 10.92 -0.13
CA TYR A 22 15.93 10.40 1.15
C TYR A 22 15.55 8.92 1.34
N LEU A 23 14.32 8.54 0.98
CA LEU A 23 13.87 7.16 1.08
C LEU A 23 14.70 6.23 0.17
N THR A 24 14.89 6.58 -1.10
CA THR A 24 15.57 5.69 -2.06
C THR A 24 17.09 5.71 -1.94
N ASN A 25 17.71 6.83 -1.56
CA ASN A 25 19.18 6.94 -1.56
C ASN A 25 19.81 6.77 -0.18
N VAL A 26 19.05 7.01 0.90
CA VAL A 26 19.59 6.94 2.27
C VAL A 26 19.10 5.72 3.00
N THR A 27 17.79 5.47 3.03
CA THR A 27 17.22 4.39 3.85
C THR A 27 17.06 3.07 3.11
N GLN A 28 17.02 3.08 1.77
CA GLN A 28 16.97 1.84 0.98
C GLN A 28 18.31 1.09 1.06
N HIS A 29 18.26 -0.18 1.42
CA HIS A 29 19.46 -1.00 1.55
C HIS A 29 19.78 -1.72 0.23
N ARG A 30 21.07 -1.98 -0.05
CA ARG A 30 21.54 -2.61 -1.31
C ARG A 30 20.95 -4.02 -1.54
N ILE A 31 20.66 -4.76 -0.48
CA ILE A 31 20.07 -6.11 -0.56
C ILE A 31 18.54 -6.07 -0.73
N GLY A 32 17.94 -4.88 -0.75
CA GLY A 32 16.50 -4.67 -0.66
C GLY A 32 16.04 -4.29 0.74
N GLY A 33 14.82 -3.77 0.81
CA GLY A 33 14.22 -3.26 2.04
C GLY A 33 14.70 -1.85 2.42
N PHE A 34 14.14 -1.35 3.52
CA PHE A 34 14.48 -0.04 4.08
C PHE A 34 14.89 -0.18 5.55
N SER A 35 15.81 0.68 5.99
CA SER A 35 16.24 0.81 7.37
C SER A 35 15.65 2.07 8.01
N LYS A 36 15.67 2.14 9.35
CA LYS A 36 15.29 3.35 10.10
C LYS A 36 16.14 4.58 9.72
N TYR A 37 17.42 4.37 9.45
CA TYR A 37 18.41 5.41 9.19
C TYR A 37 19.46 4.88 8.20
N GLY A 38 20.20 5.80 7.56
CA GLY A 38 21.19 5.44 6.56
C GLY A 38 22.30 4.51 7.09
N GLY A 39 22.53 3.40 6.37
CA GLY A 39 23.52 2.38 6.75
C GLY A 39 23.07 1.42 7.86
N GLY A 40 21.85 1.54 8.37
CA GLY A 40 21.25 0.56 9.28
C GLY A 40 20.86 -0.75 8.56
N HIS A 41 20.64 -1.81 9.34
CA HIS A 41 20.13 -3.07 8.80
C HIS A 41 18.67 -2.90 8.34
N PRO A 42 18.27 -3.45 7.17
CA PRO A 42 16.88 -3.40 6.74
C PRO A 42 16.03 -4.34 7.59
N ASP A 43 14.81 -3.93 7.92
CA ASP A 43 13.85 -4.76 8.63
C ASP A 43 12.46 -4.69 7.99
N ILE A 44 11.59 -5.64 8.32
CA ILE A 44 10.26 -5.77 7.71
C ILE A 44 9.39 -4.53 7.94
N PHE A 45 9.51 -3.89 9.11
CA PHE A 45 8.66 -2.76 9.47
C PHE A 45 9.04 -1.52 8.67
N HIS A 46 10.32 -1.15 8.67
CA HIS A 46 10.80 0.00 7.92
C HIS A 46 10.69 -0.25 6.42
N SER A 47 10.86 -1.50 5.98
CA SER A 47 10.64 -1.86 4.58
C SER A 47 9.20 -1.61 4.14
N TYR A 48 8.22 -2.04 4.94
CA TYR A 48 6.81 -1.79 4.66
C TYR A 48 6.47 -0.29 4.70
N LEU A 49 6.92 0.42 5.75
CA LEU A 49 6.64 1.84 5.91
C LEU A 49 7.32 2.70 4.84
N GLY A 50 8.52 2.33 4.39
CA GLY A 50 9.22 2.99 3.28
C GLY A 50 8.43 2.88 1.97
N LEU A 51 7.92 1.68 1.65
CA LEU A 51 7.05 1.48 0.50
C LEU A 51 5.72 2.24 0.64
N LEU A 52 5.10 2.21 1.82
CA LEU A 52 3.87 2.96 2.09
C LEU A 52 4.10 4.46 1.89
N ALA A 53 5.22 4.99 2.36
CA ALA A 53 5.58 6.39 2.18
C ALA A 53 5.78 6.73 0.69
N LEU A 54 6.48 5.90 -0.07
CA LEU A 54 6.63 6.09 -1.52
C LEU A 54 5.28 6.06 -2.25
N ALA A 55 4.37 5.15 -1.87
CA ALA A 55 3.02 5.09 -2.42
C ALA A 55 2.20 6.36 -2.10
N ILE A 56 2.30 6.90 -0.88
CA ILE A 56 1.68 8.18 -0.49
C ILE A 56 2.27 9.35 -1.30
N LEU A 57 3.59 9.31 -1.54
CA LEU A 57 4.28 10.31 -2.36
C LEU A 57 3.91 10.23 -3.85
N GLY A 58 3.14 9.20 -4.26
CA GLY A 58 2.60 9.08 -5.60
C GLY A 58 3.49 8.32 -6.58
N ASP A 59 4.36 7.43 -6.08
CA ASP A 59 5.15 6.56 -6.95
C ASP A 59 4.22 5.64 -7.79
N ALA A 60 4.44 5.62 -9.10
CA ALA A 60 3.52 4.98 -10.06
C ALA A 60 3.61 3.46 -10.09
N GLU A 61 4.72 2.88 -9.60
CA GLU A 61 4.91 1.43 -9.56
C GLU A 61 4.25 0.79 -8.32
N LEU A 62 3.74 1.59 -7.40
CA LEU A 62 3.12 1.14 -6.16
C LEU A 62 1.60 1.30 -6.22
N LYS A 63 0.88 0.37 -5.58
CA LYS A 63 -0.58 0.43 -5.45
C LYS A 63 -0.98 1.67 -4.65
N ASP A 64 -2.14 2.22 -4.97
CA ASP A 64 -2.74 3.29 -4.17
C ASP A 64 -3.01 2.81 -2.75
N VAL A 65 -2.67 3.66 -1.80
CA VAL A 65 -2.78 3.38 -0.37
C VAL A 65 -3.77 4.31 0.31
N ASP A 66 -4.42 3.79 1.33
CA ASP A 66 -5.19 4.53 2.30
C ASP A 66 -4.28 4.80 3.51
N ALA A 67 -3.91 6.07 3.70
CA ALA A 67 -3.03 6.47 4.79
C ALA A 67 -3.68 6.32 6.17
N GLY A 68 -5.01 6.41 6.29
CA GLY A 68 -5.71 6.26 7.56
C GLY A 68 -5.76 4.82 8.05
N LEU A 69 -5.82 3.86 7.12
CA LEU A 69 -5.79 2.42 7.43
C LEU A 69 -4.42 1.78 7.26
N CYS A 70 -3.40 2.54 6.84
CA CYS A 70 -2.04 2.07 6.58
C CYS A 70 -1.97 0.83 5.68
N CYS A 71 -2.85 0.72 4.68
CA CYS A 71 -2.87 -0.40 3.75
C CYS A 71 -3.39 0.03 2.37
N SER A 72 -3.29 -0.86 1.38
CA SER A 72 -3.72 -0.55 0.02
C SER A 72 -5.24 -0.27 -0.05
N LYS A 73 -5.67 0.63 -0.94
CA LYS A 73 -7.12 0.87 -1.16
C LYS A 73 -7.86 -0.40 -1.58
N GLU A 74 -7.17 -1.33 -2.24
CA GLU A 74 -7.69 -2.66 -2.56
C GLU A 74 -8.03 -3.45 -1.28
N THR A 75 -7.14 -3.44 -0.29
CA THR A 75 -7.37 -4.06 1.02
C THR A 75 -8.56 -3.40 1.73
N VAL A 76 -8.64 -2.07 1.71
CA VAL A 76 -9.76 -1.32 2.30
C VAL A 76 -11.09 -1.72 1.65
N ARG A 77 -11.11 -1.87 0.32
CA ARG A 77 -12.28 -2.34 -0.41
C ARG A 77 -12.69 -3.76 0.00
N LYS A 78 -11.72 -4.68 0.11
CA LYS A 78 -11.96 -6.05 0.60
C LYS A 78 -12.50 -6.04 2.04
N LEU A 79 -11.98 -5.18 2.91
CA LEU A 79 -12.49 -5.00 4.28
C LEU A 79 -13.93 -4.50 4.31
N GLY A 80 -14.29 -3.55 3.43
CA GLY A 80 -15.67 -3.08 3.28
C GLY A 80 -16.63 -4.19 2.83
N LEU A 81 -16.22 -5.01 1.86
CA LEU A 81 -17.01 -6.18 1.42
C LEU A 81 -17.18 -7.22 2.53
N ALA A 82 -16.11 -7.51 3.27
CA ALA A 82 -16.15 -8.41 4.41
C ALA A 82 -17.08 -7.89 5.52
N ARG A 83 -17.04 -6.58 5.81
CA ARG A 83 -17.90 -5.94 6.80
C ARG A 83 -19.38 -5.98 6.42
N ASN A 84 -19.68 -5.86 5.13
CA ASN A 84 -21.04 -5.90 4.60
C ASN A 84 -21.60 -7.33 4.46
N GLY A 85 -20.87 -8.34 4.95
CA GLY A 85 -21.36 -9.72 5.05
C GLY A 85 -21.20 -10.56 3.78
N SER A 86 -20.43 -10.12 2.79
CA SER A 86 -20.15 -10.92 1.60
C SER A 86 -18.98 -11.89 1.85
N SER A 87 -19.27 -13.02 2.50
CA SER A 87 -18.33 -14.13 2.73
C SER A 87 -18.47 -15.21 1.65
N ARG A 88 -17.38 -15.67 1.01
CA ARG A 88 -17.06 -17.11 0.79
C ARG A 88 -15.71 -17.37 0.07
N GLU A 89 -15.19 -18.60 0.24
CA GLU A 89 -13.78 -18.98 0.48
C GLU A 89 -12.86 -19.34 -0.72
N LYS A 90 -11.57 -19.01 -0.52
CA LYS A 90 -10.30 -19.73 -0.80
C LYS A 90 -10.10 -20.46 -2.15
N GLY A 91 -9.70 -19.70 -3.17
CA GLY A 91 -8.88 -20.22 -4.26
C GLY A 91 -7.43 -20.44 -3.80
N HIS A 92 -6.91 -21.65 -3.96
CA HIS A 92 -5.49 -21.99 -3.78
C HIS A 92 -4.67 -21.34 -4.90
N GLY A 93 -4.20 -20.11 -4.68
CA GLY A 93 -3.39 -19.35 -5.62
C GLY A 93 -1.96 -19.22 -5.12
N THR A 94 -1.02 -19.81 -5.85
CA THR A 94 0.38 -19.39 -5.87
C THR A 94 0.48 -17.87 -6.07
N PHE A 95 1.54 -17.25 -5.58
CA PHE A 95 1.89 -15.85 -5.84
C PHE A 95 1.60 -15.52 -7.32
N GLU A 96 0.64 -14.63 -7.56
CA GLU A 96 -0.17 -14.38 -8.79
C GLU A 96 -1.50 -15.16 -8.96
N SER A 97 -2.54 -14.66 -8.27
CA SER A 97 -3.92 -14.50 -8.75
C SER A 97 -4.68 -13.67 -7.72
N ASP A 98 -5.11 -12.46 -8.07
CA ASP A 98 -5.74 -11.49 -7.16
C ASP A 98 -7.21 -11.80 -6.83
N GLY A 99 -7.74 -12.94 -7.30
CA GLY A 99 -8.74 -13.82 -6.64
C GLY A 99 -10.04 -13.19 -6.13
N PHE A 100 -10.25 -11.93 -6.45
CA PHE A 100 -11.39 -11.12 -6.08
C PHE A 100 -12.68 -11.60 -6.78
N TRP A 101 -12.51 -12.34 -7.87
CA TRP A 101 -13.51 -12.68 -8.88
C TRP A 101 -14.45 -13.85 -8.55
N ASP A 102 -14.13 -14.70 -7.59
CA ASP A 102 -15.00 -15.84 -7.26
C ASP A 102 -16.19 -15.47 -6.35
N THR A 103 -16.28 -14.21 -5.89
CA THR A 103 -17.32 -13.75 -4.94
C THR A 103 -18.41 -12.87 -5.57
N ILE A 104 -18.27 -12.42 -6.83
CA ILE A 104 -19.27 -11.61 -7.54
C ILE A 104 -20.19 -12.47 -8.45
N GLN A 105 -19.84 -13.70 -8.82
CA GLN A 105 -20.57 -14.50 -9.82
C GLN A 105 -21.86 -15.21 -9.31
N ARG A 106 -22.57 -14.65 -8.33
CA ARG A 106 -23.83 -15.24 -7.80
C ARG A 106 -25.00 -14.26 -7.75
N SER A 107 -24.85 -13.04 -8.26
CA SER A 107 -25.94 -12.05 -8.28
C SER A 107 -26.92 -12.22 -9.45
N ASP A 108 -26.74 -13.26 -10.26
CA ASP A 108 -27.44 -13.53 -11.52
C ASP A 108 -28.28 -14.83 -11.46
N GLY A 109 -28.69 -15.21 -10.25
CA GLY A 109 -29.70 -16.25 -9.99
C GLY A 109 -31.09 -15.68 -9.70
N THR A 110 -31.67 -14.93 -10.64
CA THR A 110 -33.12 -14.69 -10.79
C THR A 110 -33.47 -14.53 -12.25
#